data_AF-A0A837IG75-F1
#
_entry.id   AF-A0A837IG75-F1
#
_cell.length_a   1.000
_cell.length_b   1.000
_cell.length_c   1.000
_cell.angle_alpha   90.00
_cell.angle_beta   90.00
_cell.angle_gamma   90.00
#
_symmetry.space_group_name_H-M   'P 1'
#
loop_
_entity.id
_entity.type
_entity.pdbx_description
1 polymer ?
#
loop_
_entity_poly.entity_id
_entity_poly.type
_entity_poly.pdbx_seq_one_letter_code
_entity_poly.pdbx_strand_id
1 'polypeptide(L)'
;MNVAKNLKSMALTLFFLMPIMVLIALLNPTLVYFPISGFYLAGLTMTMAVLMYAFASFDFQYIQKQAKPWISVGSAETITTTYSHLIKFWLGVQSSDVKEVIVNLKNLPRTSYFLGRWTVYLRESDRLELWHDHAMFGDQWYYIKY
;
A
#
# COMPACT_ATOMS: atom_id res chain seq x y z
N MET A 1 13.73 0.90 8.57
CA MET A 1 13.66 2.13 7.75
C MET A 1 12.25 2.22 7.17
N ASN A 2 11.51 3.33 7.36
CA ASN A 2 10.09 3.41 6.96
C ASN A 2 9.97 3.65 5.44
N VAL A 3 9.81 2.56 4.67
CA VAL A 3 9.77 2.58 3.20
C VAL A 3 8.71 3.54 2.67
N ALA A 4 7.52 3.58 3.30
CA ALA A 4 6.46 4.51 2.91
C ALA A 4 6.89 5.97 3.06
N LYS A 5 7.58 6.33 4.15
CA LYS A 5 8.09 7.69 4.36
C LYS A 5 9.09 8.09 3.27
N ASN A 6 10.01 7.18 2.94
CA ASN A 6 11.02 7.43 1.91
C ASN A 6 10.36 7.56 0.52
N LEU A 7 9.42 6.69 0.18
CA LEU A 7 8.72 6.72 -1.11
C LEU A 7 7.91 8.02 -1.28
N LYS A 8 7.21 8.47 -0.22
CA LYS A 8 6.51 9.77 -0.22
C LYS A 8 7.48 10.94 -0.42
N SER A 9 8.63 10.91 0.26
CA SER A 9 9.64 11.95 0.11
C SER A 9 10.21 11.98 -1.30
N MET A 10 10.57 10.82 -1.88
CA MET A 10 11.08 10.72 -3.24
C MET A 10 10.04 11.19 -4.27
N ALA A 11 8.77 10.81 -4.09
CA ALA A 11 7.68 11.26 -4.93
C ALA A 11 7.52 12.79 -4.90
N LEU A 12 7.55 13.41 -3.71
CA LEU A 12 7.50 14.87 -3.59
C LEU A 12 8.70 15.52 -4.26
N THR A 13 9.91 15.02 -4.05
CA THR A 13 11.12 15.53 -4.71
C THR A 13 10.98 15.49 -6.23
N LEU A 14 10.55 14.35 -6.79
CA LEU A 14 10.35 14.21 -8.24
C LEU A 14 9.26 15.14 -8.76
N PHE A 15 8.15 15.30 -8.02
CA PHE A 15 7.05 16.17 -8.39
C PHE A 15 7.45 17.64 -8.47
N PHE A 16 8.31 18.13 -7.56
CA PHE A 16 8.78 19.51 -7.56
C PHE A 16 9.98 19.76 -8.47
N LEU A 17 10.89 18.78 -8.59
CA LEU A 17 12.11 18.94 -9.38
C LEU A 17 11.83 18.98 -10.88
N MET A 18 10.81 18.25 -11.36
CA MET A 18 10.45 18.22 -12.79
C MET A 18 9.97 19.59 -13.34
N PRO A 19 9.03 20.31 -12.71
CA PRO A 19 8.66 21.67 -13.11
C PRO A 19 9.83 22.66 -13.10
N ILE A 20 10.74 22.54 -12.13
CA ILE A 20 11.92 23.41 -12.04
C ILE A 20 12.86 23.18 -13.22
N MET A 21 13.11 21.92 -13.59
CA MET A 21 13.93 21.57 -14.76
C MET A 21 13.31 22.07 -16.07
N VAL A 22 11.98 21.94 -16.21
CA VAL A 22 11.24 22.47 -17.37
C VAL A 22 11.33 23.99 -17.43
N LEU A 23 11.20 24.68 -16.29
CA LEU A 23 11.32 26.13 -16.21
C LEU A 23 12.74 26.62 -16.58
N ILE A 24 13.78 25.94 -16.09
CA ILE A 24 15.18 26.25 -16.45
C ILE A 24 15.39 26.08 -17.96
N ALA A 25 14.85 25.02 -18.56
CA ALA A 25 14.94 24.78 -19.99
C ALA A 25 14.23 25.86 -20.81
N LEU A 26 13.07 26.34 -20.36
CA LEU A 26 12.32 27.44 -21.00
C LEU A 26 13.03 28.79 -20.87
N LEU A 27 13.70 29.04 -19.74
CA LEU A 27 14.36 30.32 -19.46
C LEU A 27 15.77 30.43 -20.05
N ASN A 28 16.36 29.33 -20.49
CA ASN A 28 17.70 29.33 -21.09
C ASN A 28 17.62 29.04 -22.60
N PRO A 29 17.56 30.09 -23.44
CA PRO A 29 17.42 29.92 -24.89
C PRO A 29 18.64 29.29 -25.56
N THR A 30 19.75 29.03 -24.86
CA THR A 30 20.85 28.21 -25.40
C THR A 30 20.57 26.72 -25.34
N LEU A 31 19.64 26.29 -24.48
CA LEU A 31 19.02 24.95 -24.50
C LEU A 31 17.94 24.92 -25.60
N VAL A 32 18.33 25.22 -26.85
CA VAL A 32 17.43 25.40 -28.02
C VAL A 32 16.60 24.14 -28.34
N TYR A 33 16.89 23.00 -27.73
CA TYR A 33 16.17 21.76 -27.96
C TYR A 33 15.86 21.06 -26.65
N PHE A 34 14.98 21.64 -25.82
CA PHE A 34 14.16 20.79 -24.96
C PHE A 34 13.07 20.19 -25.85
N PRO A 35 13.28 18.98 -26.40
CA PRO A 35 12.38 18.48 -27.42
C PRO A 35 11.02 18.22 -26.78
N ILE A 36 9.98 18.15 -27.59
CA ILE A 36 8.62 17.78 -27.14
C ILE A 36 8.66 16.48 -26.29
N SER A 37 9.58 15.56 -26.58
CA SER A 37 9.84 14.35 -25.78
C SER A 37 10.24 14.61 -24.33
N GLY A 38 10.94 15.71 -24.03
CA GLY A 38 11.30 16.13 -22.68
C GLY A 38 10.08 16.57 -21.86
N PHE A 39 9.11 17.25 -22.50
CA PHE A 39 7.84 17.61 -21.85
C PHE A 39 6.99 16.37 -21.55
N TYR A 40 6.92 15.42 -22.49
CA TYR A 40 6.25 14.13 -22.25
C TYR A 40 6.90 13.34 -21.12
N LEU A 41 8.23 13.31 -21.05
CA LEU A 41 8.96 12.63 -19.98
C LEU A 41 8.71 13.30 -18.61
N ALA A 42 8.69 14.63 -18.56
CA ALA A 42 8.37 15.38 -17.35
C ALA A 42 6.93 15.08 -16.87
N GLY A 43 5.96 15.11 -17.80
CA GLY A 43 4.57 14.75 -17.52
C GLY A 43 4.44 13.33 -16.98
N LEU A 44 5.04 12.34 -17.65
CA LEU A 44 5.02 10.94 -17.21
C LEU A 44 5.66 10.78 -15.82
N THR A 45 6.77 11.46 -15.56
CA THR A 45 7.45 11.40 -14.26
C THR A 45 6.60 12.00 -13.16
N MET A 46 5.91 13.12 -13.41
CA MET A 46 4.97 13.70 -12.46
C MET A 46 3.79 12.78 -12.18
N THR A 47 3.21 12.17 -13.21
CA THR A 47 2.13 11.18 -13.03
C THR A 47 2.61 9.99 -12.19
N MET A 48 3.81 9.46 -12.47
CA MET A 48 4.40 8.38 -11.70
C MET A 48 4.65 8.79 -10.24
N ALA A 49 5.16 10.01 -10.01
CA ALA A 49 5.36 10.54 -8.67
C ALA A 49 4.04 10.62 -7.88
N VAL A 50 2.95 11.09 -8.50
CA VAL A 50 1.62 11.10 -7.88
C VAL A 50 1.15 9.69 -7.54
N LEU A 51 1.31 8.73 -8.46
CA LEU A 51 0.93 7.34 -8.22
C LEU A 51 1.75 6.71 -7.09
N MET A 52 3.07 6.94 -7.05
CA MET A 52 3.95 6.48 -5.97
C MET A 52 3.54 7.08 -4.61
N TYR A 53 3.23 8.38 -4.59
CA TYR A 53 2.78 9.04 -3.38
C TYR A 53 1.45 8.47 -2.87
N ALA A 54 0.48 8.28 -3.78
CA ALA A 54 -0.81 7.68 -3.45
C ALA A 54 -0.63 6.26 -2.92
N PHE A 55 0.14 5.43 -3.63
CA PHE A 55 0.47 4.06 -3.24
C PHE A 55 1.08 3.99 -1.84
N ALA A 56 2.05 4.84 -1.52
CA ALA A 56 2.64 4.93 -0.18
C ALA A 56 1.68 5.48 0.89
N SER A 57 0.64 6.20 0.49
CA SER A 57 -0.31 6.85 1.41
C SER A 57 -1.48 5.98 1.84
N PHE A 58 -1.81 4.94 1.07
CA PHE A 58 -2.84 3.96 1.43
C PHE A 58 -2.36 2.97 2.49
N ASP A 59 -1.94 3.46 3.65
CA ASP A 59 -1.58 2.60 4.79
C ASP A 59 -2.82 2.03 5.51
N PHE A 60 -2.60 1.06 6.38
CA PHE A 60 -3.71 0.43 7.10
C PHE A 60 -4.43 1.42 8.03
N GLN A 61 -3.74 2.46 8.53
CA GLN A 61 -4.38 3.53 9.30
C GLN A 61 -5.38 4.32 8.44
N TYR A 62 -5.04 4.60 7.19
CA TYR A 62 -5.96 5.20 6.23
C TYR A 62 -7.18 4.29 6.01
N ILE A 63 -6.98 2.99 5.80
CA ILE A 63 -8.08 2.02 5.63
C ILE A 63 -8.96 1.98 6.88
N GLN A 64 -8.35 1.91 8.07
CA GLN A 64 -9.05 1.90 9.35
C GLN A 64 -9.91 3.14 9.55
N LYS A 65 -9.42 4.33 9.16
CA LYS A 65 -10.21 5.58 9.24
C LYS A 65 -11.42 5.58 8.30
N GLN A 66 -11.34 4.86 7.18
CA GLN A 66 -12.45 4.71 6.23
C GLN A 66 -13.41 3.58 6.63
N ALA A 67 -12.96 2.63 7.46
CA ALA A 67 -13.81 1.59 8.00
C ALA A 67 -14.83 2.19 8.99
N LYS A 68 -16.08 1.71 8.92
CA LYS A 68 -17.15 2.14 9.82
C LYS A 68 -16.79 1.85 11.29
N PRO A 69 -17.21 2.69 12.26
CA PRO A 69 -16.75 2.63 13.64
C PRO A 69 -17.17 1.36 14.43
N TRP A 70 -18.08 0.55 13.90
CA TRP A 70 -18.55 -0.71 14.52
C TRP A 70 -17.81 -1.96 14.02
N ILE A 71 -16.70 -1.79 13.29
CA ILE A 71 -15.92 -2.89 12.72
C ILE A 71 -14.68 -3.13 13.59
N SER A 72 -14.40 -4.37 13.95
CA SER A 72 -13.16 -4.71 14.67
C SER A 72 -12.00 -4.74 13.68
N VAL A 73 -11.00 -3.89 13.91
CA VAL A 73 -9.85 -3.71 13.02
C VAL A 73 -8.57 -3.81 13.83
N GLY A 74 -7.57 -4.54 13.34
CA GLY A 74 -6.30 -4.70 14.05
C GLY A 74 -5.20 -5.37 13.23
N SER A 75 -4.01 -5.43 13.81
CA SER A 75 -2.91 -6.25 13.30
C SER A 75 -3.21 -7.73 13.52
N ALA A 76 -2.75 -8.57 12.60
CA ALA A 76 -2.79 -10.01 12.75
C ALA A 76 -1.35 -10.55 12.75
N GLU A 77 -0.97 -11.25 13.82
CA GLU A 77 0.31 -11.96 13.85
C GLU A 77 0.15 -13.33 13.19
N THR A 78 1.08 -13.68 12.30
CA THR A 78 1.06 -14.96 11.59
C THR A 78 2.02 -15.96 12.19
N ILE A 79 1.55 -17.20 12.34
CA ILE A 79 2.39 -18.38 12.54
C ILE A 79 2.10 -19.31 11.37
N THR A 80 3.06 -19.46 10.47
CA THR A 80 2.96 -20.44 9.38
C THR A 80 3.08 -21.83 9.96
N THR A 81 2.07 -22.68 9.72
CA THR A 81 2.17 -24.12 9.99
C THR A 81 2.79 -24.83 8.79
N THR A 82 3.10 -26.12 8.92
CA THR A 82 3.88 -26.98 7.99
C THR A 82 3.56 -26.84 6.49
N TYR A 83 2.39 -26.29 6.11
CA TYR A 83 1.99 -26.05 4.72
C TYR A 83 1.85 -24.56 4.42
N SER A 84 2.50 -24.08 3.35
CA SER A 84 2.59 -22.66 2.93
C SER A 84 1.28 -21.90 2.71
N HIS A 85 0.14 -22.60 2.68
CA HIS A 85 -1.19 -22.03 2.46
C HIS A 85 -2.10 -22.10 3.70
N LEU A 86 -1.68 -22.81 4.74
CA LEU A 86 -2.37 -22.90 6.03
C LEU A 86 -1.67 -21.95 7.01
N ILE A 87 -2.25 -20.77 7.17
CA ILE A 87 -1.72 -19.74 8.04
C ILE A 87 -2.60 -19.66 9.29
N LYS A 88 -1.95 -19.69 10.46
CA LYS A 88 -2.59 -19.48 11.74
C LYS A 88 -2.42 -18.00 12.11
N PHE A 89 -3.52 -17.32 12.37
CA PHE A 89 -3.57 -15.90 12.70
C PHE A 89 -4.00 -15.72 14.15
N TRP A 90 -3.32 -14.82 14.85
CA TRP A 90 -3.79 -14.25 16.11
C TRP A 90 -4.42 -12.89 15.84
N LEU A 91 -5.72 -12.78 16.08
CA LEU A 91 -6.45 -11.53 15.89
C LEU A 91 -6.45 -10.73 17.19
N GLY A 92 -5.84 -9.54 17.17
CA GLY A 92 -5.75 -8.62 18.30
C GLY A 92 -4.35 -8.55 18.92
N VAL A 93 -4.00 -7.39 19.49
CA VAL A 93 -2.72 -7.18 20.18
C VAL A 93 -2.86 -7.66 21.63
N GLN A 94 -1.98 -8.56 22.06
CA GLN A 94 -1.75 -9.10 23.42
C GLN A 94 -2.53 -8.46 24.59
N SER A 95 -3.84 -8.64 24.64
CA SER A 95 -4.70 -8.14 25.71
C SER A 95 -5.96 -9.00 25.75
N SER A 96 -5.89 -10.09 26.51
CA SER A 96 -6.96 -11.00 26.98
C SER A 96 -7.99 -11.60 25.99
N ASP A 97 -8.25 -11.00 24.83
CA ASP A 97 -9.26 -11.42 23.84
C ASP A 97 -8.64 -11.89 22.52
N VAL A 98 -7.45 -12.49 22.59
CA VAL A 98 -6.77 -12.99 21.39
C VAL A 98 -7.57 -14.16 20.82
N LYS A 99 -8.17 -13.97 19.65
CA LYS A 99 -8.88 -15.03 18.92
C LYS A 99 -7.95 -15.70 17.94
N GLU A 100 -7.75 -16.99 18.12
CA GLU A 100 -7.02 -17.84 17.19
C GLU A 100 -7.90 -18.18 15.98
N VAL A 101 -7.37 -17.96 14.78
CA VAL A 101 -8.06 -18.32 13.53
C VAL A 101 -7.11 -19.03 12.58
N ILE A 102 -7.46 -20.26 12.19
CA ILE A 102 -6.71 -21.02 11.18
C ILE A 102 -7.37 -20.81 9.82
N VAL A 103 -6.58 -20.41 8.82
CA VAL A 103 -7.08 -20.10 7.48
C VAL A 103 -6.30 -20.82 6.39
N ASN A 104 -7.03 -21.48 5.49
CA ASN A 104 -6.49 -21.94 4.21
C ASN A 104 -6.71 -20.86 3.16
N LEU A 105 -5.66 -20.12 2.81
CA LEU A 105 -5.73 -19.01 1.87
C LEU A 105 -6.05 -19.43 0.43
N LYS A 106 -5.75 -20.67 0.03
CA LYS A 106 -6.03 -21.15 -1.34
C LYS A 106 -7.52 -21.24 -1.63
N ASN A 107 -8.33 -21.45 -0.60
CA ASN A 107 -9.77 -21.66 -0.72
C ASN A 107 -10.58 -20.37 -0.52
N LEU A 108 -9.92 -19.23 -0.29
CA LEU A 108 -10.60 -17.96 -0.09
C LEU A 108 -10.54 -17.10 -1.36
N PRO A 109 -11.64 -16.38 -1.68
CA PRO A 109 -11.62 -15.31 -2.67
C PRO A 109 -10.52 -14.30 -2.35
N ARG A 110 -9.71 -13.97 -3.36
CA ARG A 110 -8.59 -13.02 -3.26
C ARG A 110 -8.84 -11.81 -4.15
N THR A 111 -8.79 -10.62 -3.57
CA THR A 111 -8.92 -9.34 -4.29
C THR A 111 -7.70 -8.47 -4.04
N SER A 112 -7.35 -7.63 -5.01
CA SER A 112 -6.27 -6.67 -4.87
C SER A 112 -6.82 -5.24 -4.82
N TYR A 113 -6.40 -4.46 -3.83
CA TYR A 113 -6.81 -3.07 -3.64
C TYR A 113 -5.62 -2.12 -3.69
N PHE A 114 -5.91 -0.85 -3.98
CA PHE A 114 -4.96 0.27 -3.95
C PHE A 114 -3.70 0.00 -4.79
N LEU A 115 -3.90 -0.27 -6.09
CA LEU A 115 -2.83 -0.49 -7.06
C LEU A 115 -1.88 -1.65 -6.70
N GLY A 116 -2.41 -2.70 -6.06
CA GLY A 116 -1.59 -3.86 -5.70
C GLY A 116 -0.97 -3.80 -4.31
N ARG A 117 -1.20 -2.72 -3.55
CA ARG A 117 -0.63 -2.60 -2.20
C ARG A 117 -1.21 -3.65 -1.26
N TRP A 118 -2.51 -3.89 -1.36
CA TRP A 118 -3.21 -4.76 -0.44
C TRP A 118 -3.71 -5.97 -1.17
N THR A 119 -3.39 -7.14 -0.62
CA THR A 119 -4.03 -8.40 -1.01
C THR A 119 -5.03 -8.77 0.07
N VAL A 120 -6.29 -8.89 -0.31
CA VAL A 120 -7.39 -9.11 0.63
C VAL A 120 -7.99 -10.48 0.40
N TYR A 121 -8.13 -11.24 1.48
CA TYR A 121 -8.77 -12.54 1.51
C TYR A 121 -10.05 -12.42 2.32
N LEU A 122 -11.19 -12.73 1.68
CA LEU A 122 -12.49 -12.69 2.32
C LEU A 122 -12.88 -14.09 2.78
N ARG A 123 -13.30 -14.19 4.04
CA ARG A 123 -13.98 -15.37 4.58
C ARG A 123 -15.40 -14.99 4.96
N GLU A 124 -16.36 -15.47 4.19
CA GLU A 124 -17.78 -15.12 4.36
C GLU A 124 -18.40 -15.70 5.64
N SER A 125 -17.94 -16.87 6.09
CA SER A 125 -18.54 -17.60 7.23
C SER A 125 -18.53 -16.83 8.55
N ASP A 126 -17.48 -16.04 8.79
CA ASP A 126 -17.26 -15.27 10.02
C ASP A 126 -17.11 -13.77 9.74
N ARG A 127 -17.44 -13.34 8.50
CA ARG A 127 -17.30 -11.97 8.00
C ARG A 127 -15.92 -11.38 8.33
N LEU A 128 -14.88 -12.15 8.03
CA LEU A 128 -13.49 -11.77 8.28
C LEU A 128 -12.80 -11.45 6.96
N GLU A 129 -12.22 -10.27 6.88
CA GLU A 129 -11.29 -9.89 5.83
C GLU A 129 -9.87 -9.88 6.39
N LEU A 130 -8.98 -10.60 5.72
CA LEU A 130 -7.54 -10.59 6.01
C LEU A 130 -6.83 -9.76 4.95
N TRP A 131 -6.16 -8.71 5.40
CA TRP A 131 -5.46 -7.75 4.58
C TRP A 131 -3.95 -7.99 4.72
N HIS A 132 -3.30 -8.30 3.61
CA HIS A 132 -1.86 -8.47 3.53
C HIS A 132 -1.22 -7.28 2.84
N ASP A 133 -0.30 -6.60 3.52
CA ASP A 133 0.47 -5.50 2.95
C ASP A 133 1.50 -6.02 1.95
N HIS A 134 1.83 -5.22 0.95
CA HIS A 134 2.80 -5.58 -0.05
C HIS A 134 4.20 -5.73 0.59
N ALA A 135 4.99 -6.69 0.12
CA ALA A 135 6.31 -7.02 0.70
C ALA A 135 7.27 -5.81 0.85
N MET A 136 7.16 -4.83 -0.04
CA MET A 136 7.94 -3.57 0.04
C MET A 136 7.64 -2.71 1.29
N PHE A 137 6.47 -2.87 1.93
CA PHE A 137 6.04 -2.06 3.08
C PHE A 137 6.11 -2.81 4.42
N GLY A 138 6.64 -4.02 4.42
CA GLY A 138 6.88 -4.81 5.64
C GLY A 138 6.12 -6.12 5.71
N ASP A 139 5.35 -6.49 4.68
CA ASP A 139 4.70 -7.82 4.56
C ASP A 139 3.81 -8.16 5.77
N GLN A 140 3.14 -7.13 6.31
CA GLN A 140 2.37 -7.23 7.54
C GLN A 140 0.94 -7.67 7.25
N TRP A 141 0.36 -8.38 8.21
CA TRP A 141 -1.04 -8.82 8.15
C TRP A 141 -1.91 -7.99 9.07
N TYR A 142 -3.13 -7.75 8.60
CA TYR A 142 -4.16 -7.05 9.32
C TYR A 142 -5.49 -7.72 9.09
N TYR A 143 -6.47 -7.41 9.94
CA TYR A 143 -7.81 -7.94 9.80
C TYR A 143 -8.86 -6.86 9.96
N ILE A 144 -9.98 -7.10 9.30
CA ILE A 144 -11.22 -6.35 9.44
C ILE A 144 -12.33 -7.39 9.68
N LYS A 145 -13.09 -7.23 10.75
CA LYS A 145 -14.18 -8.14 11.11
C LYS A 145 -15.48 -7.37 11.33
N TYR A 146 -16.51 -7.75 10.58
CA TYR A 146 -17.83 -7.11 10.54
C TYR A 146 -18.87 -7.80 11.42
#